data_AF-T1A7F0-F1
#
_entry.id   AF-T1A7F0-F1
#
_cell.length_a   1.000
_cell.length_b   1.000
_cell.length_c   1.000
_cell.angle_alpha   90.00
_cell.angle_beta   90.00
_cell.angle_gamma   90.00
#
_symmetry.space_group_name_H-M   'P 1'
#
loop_
_entity.id
_entity.type
_entity.pdbx_description
1 polymer ?
#
loop_
_entity_poly.entity_id
_entity_poly.type
_entity_poly.pdbx_seq_one_letter_code
_entity_poly.pdbx_strand_id
1 'polypeptide(L)'
;KATEEKYGRGTPDDWIERHVYARYPDMGPTLLALISVALFGFWGLAIWAIQMLWIPFWAAGFVNGLGHYWGYRNFESADTSTNLSPWGLWIGGEELHNNHHAFPSSAKFALRKFEVDIGWVVIRGLQALRLAKVLRVAPSLDVRPNVHLPDSETLRAVLTHRFHALTDYYRQVIMPTLKDEAAQASERVRAVPSKLRRALADGGRWLDGEGRQRMQTLIERRPTLRTVIEFRARLVASLDQRVPEQALKNLQQWVREAEASGIAVLQQYAARLKAYALHA
;
A
#
# COMPACT_ATOMS: atom_id res chain seq x y z
N LYS A 1 -8.39 -28.47 -4.54
CA LYS A 1 -8.47 -28.34 -6.01
C LYS A 1 -8.72 -26.90 -6.48
N ALA A 2 -9.94 -26.34 -6.45
CA ALA A 2 -10.17 -24.98 -6.98
C ALA A 2 -9.37 -23.85 -6.29
N THR A 3 -9.16 -23.93 -4.97
CA THR A 3 -8.35 -22.96 -4.21
C THR A 3 -6.86 -23.07 -4.52
N GLU A 4 -6.32 -24.29 -4.58
CA GLU A 4 -4.90 -24.56 -4.89
C GLU A 4 -4.56 -24.17 -6.33
N GLU A 5 -5.44 -24.43 -7.30
CA GLU A 5 -5.22 -24.01 -8.69
C GLU A 5 -5.17 -22.48 -8.84
N LYS A 6 -5.92 -21.77 -7.99
CA LYS A 6 -5.98 -20.31 -7.98
C LYS A 6 -4.78 -19.67 -7.28
N TYR A 7 -4.37 -20.21 -6.12
CA TYR A 7 -3.38 -19.59 -5.23
C TYR A 7 -2.02 -20.32 -5.17
N GLY A 8 -1.92 -21.55 -5.65
CA GLY A 8 -0.69 -22.35 -5.69
C GLY A 8 0.17 -22.13 -6.94
N ARG A 9 -0.17 -21.18 -7.81
CA ARG A 9 0.62 -20.90 -9.03
C ARG A 9 2.06 -20.52 -8.67
N GLY A 10 3.02 -21.30 -9.18
CA GLY A 10 4.44 -21.08 -8.94
C GLY A 10 4.99 -21.80 -7.71
N THR A 11 4.16 -22.57 -6.99
CA THR A 11 4.64 -23.52 -5.96
C THR A 11 5.16 -24.81 -6.62
N PRO A 12 6.18 -25.46 -6.05
CA PRO A 12 6.66 -26.74 -6.56
C PRO A 12 5.60 -27.84 -6.38
N ASP A 13 5.31 -28.59 -7.44
CA ASP A 13 4.56 -29.86 -7.34
C ASP A 13 5.55 -31.05 -7.28
N ASP A 14 6.33 -31.08 -6.20
CA ASP A 14 7.43 -32.02 -6.03
C ASP A 14 7.02 -33.25 -5.20
N TRP A 15 8.01 -34.10 -4.90
CA TRP A 15 7.77 -35.33 -4.13
C TRP A 15 7.35 -35.03 -2.68
N ILE A 16 7.95 -33.99 -2.07
CA ILE A 16 7.70 -33.63 -0.68
C ILE A 16 6.28 -33.11 -0.54
N GLU A 17 5.84 -32.23 -1.44
CA GLU A 17 4.48 -31.73 -1.46
C GLU A 17 3.47 -32.89 -1.53
N ARG A 18 3.65 -33.82 -2.46
CA ARG A 18 2.71 -34.94 -2.68
C ARG A 18 2.68 -35.99 -1.57
N HIS A 19 3.83 -36.30 -0.97
CA HIS A 19 3.95 -37.44 -0.06
C HIS A 19 4.06 -37.06 1.41
N VAL A 20 4.40 -35.80 1.71
CA VAL A 20 4.57 -35.29 3.08
C VAL A 20 3.45 -34.29 3.38
N TYR A 21 3.44 -33.12 2.73
CA TYR A 21 2.53 -32.03 3.10
C TYR A 21 1.07 -32.33 2.72
N ALA A 22 0.81 -32.72 1.48
CA ALA A 22 -0.55 -33.01 1.01
C ALA A 22 -1.13 -34.29 1.62
N ARG A 23 -0.28 -35.29 1.89
CA ARG A 23 -0.71 -36.56 2.49
C ARG A 23 -1.00 -36.42 3.99
N TYR A 24 -0.30 -35.51 4.66
CA TYR A 24 -0.35 -35.38 6.11
C TYR A 24 -0.46 -33.90 6.56
N PRO A 25 -1.58 -33.22 6.24
CA PRO A 25 -1.74 -31.79 6.51
C PRO A 25 -1.64 -31.45 8.00
N ASP A 26 -2.14 -32.32 8.87
CA ASP A 26 -2.18 -32.09 10.31
C ASP A 26 -0.94 -32.62 11.06
N MET A 27 -0.04 -33.35 10.38
CA MET A 27 1.10 -33.99 11.06
C MET A 27 2.05 -32.99 11.69
N GLY A 28 2.24 -31.81 11.09
CA GLY A 28 3.09 -30.76 11.67
C GLY A 28 2.58 -30.33 13.06
N PRO A 29 1.34 -29.81 13.16
CA PRO A 29 0.73 -29.47 14.45
C PRO A 29 0.66 -30.64 15.42
N THR A 30 0.30 -31.85 14.97
CA THR A 30 0.21 -33.03 15.85
C THR A 30 1.58 -33.43 16.40
N LEU A 31 2.62 -33.46 15.56
CA LEU A 31 3.97 -33.80 16.00
C LEU A 31 4.50 -32.77 16.99
N LEU A 32 4.24 -31.48 16.75
CA LEU A 32 4.59 -30.41 17.67
C LEU A 32 3.90 -30.59 19.04
N ALA A 33 2.62 -31.00 19.06
CA ALA A 33 1.89 -31.29 20.29
C ALA A 33 2.54 -32.44 21.07
N LEU A 34 2.82 -33.55 20.38
CA LEU A 34 3.45 -34.73 20.98
C LEU A 34 4.83 -34.41 21.55
N ILE A 35 5.66 -33.67 20.80
CA ILE A 35 6.99 -33.23 21.26
C ILE A 35 6.85 -32.33 22.50
N SER A 36 5.91 -31.39 22.48
CA SER A 36 5.69 -30.47 23.60
C SER A 36 5.26 -31.24 24.86
N VAL A 37 4.36 -32.21 24.73
CA VAL A 37 3.94 -33.07 25.86
C VAL A 37 5.06 -33.98 26.34
N ALA A 38 5.86 -34.55 25.43
CA ALA A 38 6.98 -35.39 25.81
C ALA A 38 8.04 -34.62 26.62
N LEU A 39 8.29 -33.36 26.25
CA LEU A 39 9.31 -32.53 26.92
C LEU A 39 8.79 -31.84 28.19
N PHE A 40 7.52 -31.46 28.24
CA PHE A 40 6.96 -30.58 29.29
C PHE A 40 5.72 -31.14 30.00
N GLY A 41 5.31 -32.38 29.70
CA GLY A 41 4.13 -33.02 30.26
C GLY A 41 2.84 -32.25 29.95
N PHE A 42 1.97 -32.10 30.95
CA PHE A 42 0.71 -31.37 30.82
C PHE A 42 0.89 -29.92 30.34
N TRP A 43 1.92 -29.23 30.82
CA TRP A 43 2.24 -27.86 30.40
C TRP A 43 2.62 -27.77 28.92
N GLY A 44 3.09 -28.89 28.34
CA GLY A 44 3.33 -29.01 26.90
C GLY A 44 2.09 -28.76 26.05
N LEU A 45 0.91 -29.18 26.51
CA LEU A 45 -0.35 -28.90 25.80
C LEU A 45 -0.67 -27.40 25.79
N ALA A 46 -0.42 -26.71 26.91
CA ALA A 46 -0.63 -25.26 26.99
C ALA A 46 0.33 -24.49 26.07
N ILE A 47 1.62 -24.87 26.05
CA ILE A 47 2.62 -24.28 25.15
C ILE A 47 2.20 -24.46 23.70
N TRP A 48 1.84 -25.69 23.31
CA TRP A 48 1.36 -25.99 21.96
C TRP A 48 0.13 -25.16 21.59
N ALA A 49 -0.87 -25.09 22.48
CA ALA A 49 -2.09 -24.32 22.24
C ALA A 49 -1.79 -22.83 22.03
N ILE A 50 -0.91 -22.23 22.85
CA ILE A 50 -0.48 -20.84 22.69
C ILE A 50 0.20 -20.63 21.33
N GLN A 51 1.06 -21.55 20.89
CA GLN A 51 1.71 -21.46 19.59
C GLN A 51 0.72 -21.53 18.43
N MET A 52 -0.29 -22.42 18.51
CA MET A 52 -1.35 -22.51 17.50
C MET A 52 -2.22 -21.26 17.45
N LEU A 53 -2.46 -20.62 18.60
CA LEU A 53 -3.24 -19.38 18.67
C LEU A 53 -2.44 -18.13 18.28
N TRP A 54 -1.10 -18.18 18.35
CA TRP A 54 -0.25 -17.01 18.14
C TRP A 54 -0.49 -16.33 16.80
N ILE A 55 -0.35 -17.07 15.69
CA ILE A 55 -0.47 -16.49 14.34
C ILE A 55 -1.91 -16.02 14.07
N PRO A 56 -2.98 -16.83 14.29
CA PRO A 56 -4.35 -16.35 14.08
C PRO A 56 -4.69 -15.13 14.92
N PHE A 57 -4.26 -15.09 16.18
CA PHE A 57 -4.53 -13.96 17.06
C PHE A 57 -3.80 -12.69 16.59
N TRP A 58 -2.48 -12.77 16.36
CA TRP A 58 -1.69 -11.59 16.03
C TRP A 58 -1.85 -11.16 14.56
N ALA A 59 -1.82 -12.07 13.60
CA ALA A 59 -1.95 -11.71 12.18
C ALA A 59 -3.41 -11.41 11.82
N ALA A 60 -4.32 -12.36 12.02
CA ALA A 60 -5.72 -12.19 11.61
C ALA A 60 -6.55 -11.35 12.59
N GLY A 61 -6.27 -11.38 13.88
CA GLY A 61 -6.95 -10.54 14.87
C GLY A 61 -6.33 -9.15 14.96
N PHE A 62 -5.09 -9.08 15.44
CA PHE A 62 -4.45 -7.81 15.79
C PHE A 62 -4.08 -6.99 14.55
N VAL A 63 -3.39 -7.55 13.56
CA VAL A 63 -2.93 -6.76 12.40
C VAL A 63 -4.04 -6.44 11.45
N ASN A 64 -4.87 -7.43 11.11
CA ASN A 64 -6.00 -7.16 10.24
C ASN A 64 -7.05 -6.26 10.93
N GLY A 65 -7.25 -6.36 12.23
CA GLY A 65 -8.14 -5.46 12.97
C GLY A 65 -7.53 -4.07 13.15
N LEU A 66 -6.45 -3.98 13.92
CA LEU A 66 -5.81 -2.71 14.28
C LEU A 66 -5.18 -2.03 13.07
N GLY A 67 -4.57 -2.79 12.16
CA GLY A 67 -3.97 -2.26 10.94
C GLY A 67 -5.00 -1.61 10.03
N HIS A 68 -6.29 -1.95 10.12
CA HIS A 68 -7.35 -1.26 9.39
C HIS A 68 -8.00 -0.11 10.18
N TYR A 69 -7.65 0.06 11.46
CA TYR A 69 -8.22 1.05 12.36
C TYR A 69 -7.25 2.20 12.69
N TRP A 70 -5.98 1.88 12.98
CA TRP A 70 -5.02 2.82 13.53
C TRP A 70 -3.60 2.57 13.03
N GLY A 71 -2.96 3.63 12.55
CA GLY A 71 -1.59 3.59 12.05
C GLY A 71 -1.31 4.75 11.09
N TYR A 72 -0.20 4.65 10.38
CA TYR A 72 0.18 5.59 9.31
C TYR A 72 0.07 4.93 7.94
N ARG A 73 -0.02 5.73 6.88
CA ARG A 73 -0.10 5.25 5.50
C ARG A 73 1.01 5.89 4.66
N ASN A 74 1.73 5.03 3.94
CA ASN A 74 2.68 5.44 2.91
C ASN A 74 2.06 5.49 1.52
N PHE A 75 0.97 4.74 1.32
CA PHE A 75 0.34 4.49 0.03
C PHE A 75 -1.17 4.61 0.14
N GLU A 76 -1.78 5.29 -0.83
CA GLU A 76 -3.24 5.37 -0.95
C GLU A 76 -3.82 4.11 -1.59
N SER A 77 -3.83 3.00 -0.85
CA SER A 77 -4.42 1.72 -1.26
C SER A 77 -5.95 1.77 -1.35
N ALA A 78 -6.55 0.83 -2.09
CA ALA A 78 -8.00 0.72 -2.28
C ALA A 78 -8.76 0.26 -1.03
N ASP A 79 -8.04 -0.11 0.04
CA ASP A 79 -8.54 -0.56 1.33
C ASP A 79 -8.10 0.42 2.46
N THR A 80 -8.53 0.15 3.69
CA THR A 80 -8.22 0.97 4.86
C THR A 80 -6.92 0.57 5.59
N SER A 81 -6.08 -0.28 4.99
CA SER A 81 -4.85 -0.78 5.62
C SER A 81 -3.88 0.34 6.04
N THR A 82 -3.26 0.20 7.20
CA THR A 82 -2.30 1.15 7.77
C THR A 82 -1.11 0.37 8.31
N ASN A 83 0.06 0.99 8.27
CA ASN A 83 1.23 0.47 8.99
C ASN A 83 1.04 0.76 10.48
N LEU A 84 1.05 -0.28 11.31
CA LEU A 84 0.90 -0.19 12.76
C LEU A 84 2.11 0.46 13.42
N SER A 85 3.29 0.06 12.98
CA SER A 85 4.58 0.45 13.55
C SER A 85 5.61 0.53 12.43
N PRO A 86 6.61 1.43 12.52
CA PRO A 86 7.77 1.37 11.63
C PRO A 86 8.70 0.18 11.95
N TRP A 87 8.53 -0.47 13.10
CA TRP A 87 9.32 -1.62 13.54
C TRP A 87 8.53 -2.92 13.33
N GLY A 88 8.68 -3.52 12.15
CA GLY A 88 8.05 -4.79 11.79
C GLY A 88 8.80 -5.99 12.37
N LEU A 89 8.78 -6.14 13.69
CA LEU A 89 9.61 -7.10 14.44
C LEU A 89 8.80 -8.28 15.01
N TRP A 90 7.56 -8.04 15.42
CA TRP A 90 6.77 -8.93 16.26
C TRP A 90 6.16 -10.11 15.49
N ILE A 91 5.81 -9.88 14.22
CA ILE A 91 5.10 -10.85 13.38
C ILE A 91 5.70 -10.93 11.98
N GLY A 92 7.02 -10.77 11.88
CA GLY A 92 7.71 -10.96 10.62
C GLY A 92 7.53 -9.82 9.60
N GLY A 93 7.13 -8.62 10.03
CA GLY A 93 7.00 -7.45 9.16
C GLY A 93 5.58 -7.10 8.74
N GLU A 94 4.60 -7.98 8.98
CA GLU A 94 3.18 -7.77 8.68
C GLU A 94 2.60 -6.50 9.35
N GLU A 95 3.29 -5.92 10.34
CA GLU A 95 2.96 -4.60 10.90
C GLU A 95 3.03 -3.47 9.86
N LEU A 96 3.78 -3.66 8.77
CA LEU A 96 3.87 -2.78 7.61
C LEU A 96 2.75 -3.08 6.59
N HIS A 97 1.53 -3.28 7.09
CA HIS A 97 0.37 -3.77 6.35
C HIS A 97 0.00 -2.91 5.13
N ASN A 98 0.04 -1.57 5.24
CA ASN A 98 -0.24 -0.69 4.11
C ASN A 98 0.78 -0.83 2.97
N ASN A 99 2.04 -1.09 3.31
CA ASN A 99 3.06 -1.37 2.31
C ASN A 99 2.82 -2.73 1.63
N HIS A 100 2.48 -3.75 2.42
CA HIS A 100 2.13 -5.07 1.90
C HIS A 100 0.94 -5.01 0.93
N HIS A 101 -0.15 -4.33 1.31
CA HIS A 101 -1.32 -4.14 0.44
C HIS A 101 -1.03 -3.29 -0.80
N ALA A 102 -0.07 -2.37 -0.72
CA ALA A 102 0.37 -1.60 -1.88
C ALA A 102 1.17 -2.46 -2.88
N PHE A 103 2.00 -3.38 -2.39
CA PHE A 103 2.86 -4.25 -3.21
C PHE A 103 2.79 -5.72 -2.74
N PRO A 104 1.66 -6.42 -2.94
CA PRO A 104 1.41 -7.74 -2.35
C PRO A 104 2.35 -8.82 -2.87
N SER A 105 2.96 -8.62 -4.04
CA SER A 105 3.95 -9.54 -4.59
C SER A 105 5.40 -9.28 -4.15
N SER A 106 5.65 -8.23 -3.37
CA SER A 106 6.99 -7.90 -2.87
C SER A 106 7.34 -8.79 -1.69
N ALA A 107 8.52 -9.40 -1.71
CA ALA A 107 9.05 -10.16 -0.57
C ALA A 107 9.53 -9.26 0.59
N LYS A 108 9.65 -7.94 0.35
CA LYS A 108 10.04 -6.93 1.33
C LYS A 108 8.87 -5.99 1.59
N PHE A 109 8.48 -5.81 2.85
CA PHE A 109 7.41 -4.92 3.26
C PHE A 109 7.91 -3.54 3.68
N ALA A 110 9.17 -3.41 4.12
CA ALA A 110 9.76 -2.08 4.34
C ALA A 110 10.05 -1.33 3.04
N LEU A 111 9.41 -0.17 2.86
CA LEU A 111 9.53 0.68 1.67
C LEU A 111 10.09 2.07 1.99
N ARG A 112 10.16 2.45 3.27
CA ARG A 112 10.84 3.68 3.73
C ARG A 112 12.12 3.33 4.48
N LYS A 113 13.09 4.25 4.45
CA LYS A 113 14.42 4.06 5.08
C LYS A 113 14.36 3.88 6.60
N PHE A 114 13.33 4.42 7.24
CA PHE A 114 13.11 4.32 8.70
C PHE A 114 12.30 3.08 9.10
N GLU A 115 11.81 2.30 8.14
CA GLU A 115 11.07 1.07 8.42
C GLU A 115 12.03 -0.11 8.55
N VAL A 116 11.80 -0.91 9.59
CA VAL A 116 12.53 -2.16 9.84
C VAL A 116 11.60 -3.32 9.56
N ASP A 117 12.08 -4.29 8.80
CA ASP A 117 11.34 -5.47 8.39
C ASP A 117 12.18 -6.71 8.72
N ILE A 118 11.82 -7.40 9.80
CA ILE A 118 12.55 -8.59 10.25
C ILE A 118 12.34 -9.75 9.28
N GLY A 119 11.17 -9.85 8.65
CA GLY A 119 10.88 -10.88 7.65
C GLY A 119 11.86 -10.78 6.49
N TRP A 120 12.14 -9.56 6.03
CA TRP A 120 13.17 -9.33 5.01
C TRP A 120 14.57 -9.75 5.47
N VAL A 121 14.96 -9.47 6.71
CA VAL A 121 16.25 -9.93 7.25
C VAL A 121 16.35 -11.45 7.23
N VAL A 122 15.29 -12.15 7.65
CA VAL A 122 15.23 -13.62 7.63
C VAL A 122 15.30 -14.16 6.19
N ILE A 123 14.51 -13.61 5.26
CA ILE A 123 14.54 -13.99 3.84
C ILE A 123 15.94 -13.80 3.25
N ARG A 124 16.63 -12.71 3.60
CA ARG A 124 18.00 -12.44 3.16
C ARG A 124 19.00 -13.43 3.75
N GLY A 125 18.82 -13.83 5.01
CA GLY A 125 19.60 -14.92 5.62
C GLY A 125 19.42 -16.24 4.87
N LEU A 126 18.17 -16.64 4.59
CA LEU A 126 17.87 -17.83 3.81
C LEU A 126 18.43 -17.75 2.38
N GLN A 127 18.37 -16.58 1.74
CA GLN A 127 18.96 -16.36 0.43
C GLN A 127 20.49 -16.51 0.46
N ALA A 128 21.17 -16.01 1.49
CA ALA A 128 22.61 -16.17 1.67
C ALA A 128 23.01 -17.64 1.83
N LEU A 129 22.16 -18.43 2.51
CA LEU A 129 22.30 -19.88 2.65
C LEU A 129 21.83 -20.67 1.41
N ARG A 130 21.39 -19.98 0.34
CA ARG A 130 20.82 -20.59 -0.89
C ARG A 130 19.56 -21.44 -0.66
N LEU A 131 18.86 -21.21 0.45
CA LEU A 131 17.61 -21.88 0.79
C LEU A 131 16.38 -21.17 0.20
N ALA A 132 16.54 -19.92 -0.23
CA ALA A 132 15.45 -19.13 -0.81
C ALA A 132 15.93 -18.28 -2.00
N LYS A 133 15.00 -18.02 -2.94
CA LYS A 133 15.20 -17.08 -4.04
C LYS A 133 14.16 -15.97 -3.98
N VAL A 134 14.61 -14.73 -3.87
CA VAL A 134 13.73 -13.56 -3.92
C VAL A 134 13.31 -13.35 -5.38
N LEU A 135 12.02 -13.50 -5.67
CA LEU A 135 11.49 -13.36 -7.02
C LEU A 135 11.15 -11.91 -7.37
N ARG A 136 10.63 -11.15 -6.40
CA ARG A 136 10.14 -9.79 -6.60
C ARG A 136 10.36 -8.94 -5.35
N VAL A 137 10.78 -7.71 -5.58
CA VAL A 137 10.82 -6.63 -4.60
C VAL A 137 10.11 -5.44 -5.24
N ALA A 138 9.37 -4.67 -4.45
CA ALA A 138 8.74 -3.45 -4.94
C ALA A 138 9.82 -2.54 -5.59
N PRO A 139 9.65 -2.12 -6.85
CA PRO A 139 10.62 -1.26 -7.50
C PRO A 139 10.72 0.09 -6.80
N SER A 140 11.82 0.80 -6.98
CA SER A 140 11.92 2.21 -6.56
C SER A 140 11.52 3.13 -7.71
N LEU A 141 10.79 4.18 -7.37
CA LEU A 141 10.42 5.23 -8.31
C LEU A 141 11.63 6.14 -8.56
N ASP A 142 12.00 6.30 -9.82
CA ASP A 142 13.03 7.23 -10.29
C ASP A 142 12.41 8.39 -11.09
N VAL A 143 13.15 9.49 -11.26
CA VAL A 143 12.72 10.69 -11.97
C VAL A 143 13.73 11.02 -13.08
N ARG A 144 13.35 10.79 -14.34
CA ARG A 144 14.16 11.04 -15.53
C ARG A 144 14.21 12.54 -15.87
N PRO A 145 15.39 13.11 -16.20
CA PRO A 145 15.48 14.49 -16.66
C PRO A 145 14.91 14.64 -18.09
N ASN A 146 14.47 15.85 -18.44
CA ASN A 146 14.09 16.28 -19.80
C ASN A 146 12.92 15.53 -20.48
N VAL A 147 11.96 15.00 -19.72
CA VAL A 147 10.74 14.41 -20.29
C VAL A 147 9.69 15.49 -20.54
N HIS A 148 9.33 15.72 -21.82
CA HIS A 148 8.32 16.71 -22.18
C HIS A 148 6.88 16.20 -22.02
N LEU A 149 6.64 14.92 -22.35
CA LEU A 149 5.33 14.26 -22.30
C LEU A 149 5.49 12.83 -21.78
N PRO A 150 4.52 12.30 -20.99
CA PRO A 150 4.53 10.91 -20.58
C PRO A 150 4.59 9.96 -21.78
N ASP A 151 5.50 8.98 -21.73
CA ASP A 151 5.61 7.88 -22.67
C ASP A 151 5.08 6.56 -22.06
N SER A 152 5.20 5.45 -22.79
CA SER A 152 4.77 4.14 -22.30
C SER A 152 5.53 3.67 -21.05
N GLU A 153 6.79 4.10 -20.88
CA GLU A 153 7.60 3.80 -19.70
C GLU A 153 7.10 4.59 -18.49
N THR A 154 6.80 5.88 -18.65
CA THR A 154 6.19 6.71 -17.62
C THR A 154 4.84 6.14 -17.21
N LEU A 155 3.99 5.73 -18.16
CA LEU A 155 2.71 5.08 -17.83
C LEU A 155 2.93 3.82 -17.00
N ARG A 156 3.88 2.96 -17.40
CA ARG A 156 4.22 1.74 -16.66
C ARG A 156 4.72 2.07 -15.24
N ALA A 157 5.56 3.08 -15.09
CA ALA A 157 6.08 3.52 -13.79
C ALA A 157 4.96 4.06 -12.89
N VAL A 158 4.09 4.93 -13.43
CA VAL A 158 2.95 5.51 -12.72
C VAL A 158 1.96 4.41 -12.32
N LEU A 159 1.66 3.44 -13.19
CA LEU A 159 0.76 2.32 -12.86
C LEU A 159 1.35 1.40 -11.79
N THR A 160 2.64 1.06 -11.91
CA THR A 160 3.36 0.24 -10.92
C THR A 160 3.39 0.93 -9.57
N HIS A 161 3.56 2.25 -9.55
CA HIS A 161 3.61 3.08 -8.36
C HIS A 161 2.34 3.91 -8.15
N ARG A 162 1.17 3.42 -8.59
CA ARG A 162 -0.07 4.21 -8.58
C ARG A 162 -0.40 4.80 -7.22
N PHE A 163 -0.23 3.99 -6.17
CA PHE A 163 -0.50 4.43 -4.82
C PHE A 163 0.51 5.46 -4.33
N HIS A 164 1.78 5.35 -4.77
CA HIS A 164 2.79 6.38 -4.50
C HIS A 164 2.45 7.69 -5.22
N ALA A 165 2.06 7.62 -6.50
CA ALA A 165 1.68 8.78 -7.28
C ALA A 165 0.50 9.51 -6.62
N LEU A 166 -0.53 8.78 -6.18
CA LEU A 166 -1.69 9.35 -5.48
C LEU A 166 -1.35 9.89 -4.09
N THR A 167 -0.47 9.23 -3.34
CA THR A 167 0.02 9.76 -2.05
C THR A 167 0.84 11.04 -2.25
N ASP A 168 1.72 11.08 -3.25
CA ASP A 168 2.48 12.28 -3.60
C ASP A 168 1.54 13.40 -4.04
N TYR A 169 0.48 13.09 -4.81
CA TYR A 169 -0.55 14.07 -5.18
C TYR A 169 -1.21 14.68 -3.95
N TYR A 170 -1.61 13.84 -2.99
CA TYR A 170 -2.20 14.32 -1.74
C TYR A 170 -1.24 15.23 -0.95
N ARG A 171 0.03 14.82 -0.83
CA ARG A 171 1.04 15.54 -0.03
C ARG A 171 1.55 16.82 -0.69
N GLN A 172 1.67 16.83 -2.02
CA GLN A 172 2.29 17.94 -2.78
C GLN A 172 1.26 18.87 -3.42
N VAL A 173 0.02 18.42 -3.64
CA VAL A 173 -1.04 19.22 -4.26
C VAL A 173 -2.15 19.53 -3.24
N ILE A 174 -2.90 18.52 -2.78
CA ILE A 174 -4.11 18.74 -1.97
C ILE A 174 -3.81 19.41 -0.64
N MET A 175 -2.85 18.89 0.13
CA MET A 175 -2.54 19.41 1.46
C MET A 175 -1.97 20.84 1.44
N PRO A 176 -1.05 21.19 0.52
CA PRO A 176 -0.63 22.58 0.32
C PRO A 176 -1.78 23.50 -0.10
N THR A 177 -2.60 23.12 -1.10
CA THR A 177 -3.76 23.93 -1.51
C THR A 177 -4.72 24.19 -0.35
N LEU A 178 -5.01 23.16 0.45
CA LEU A 178 -5.86 23.31 1.65
C LEU A 178 -5.23 24.26 2.68
N LYS A 179 -3.90 24.25 2.83
CA LYS A 179 -3.18 25.18 3.72
C LYS A 179 -3.26 26.61 3.23
N ASP A 180 -3.05 26.83 1.94
CA ASP A 180 -3.02 28.16 1.36
C ASP A 180 -4.42 28.80 1.39
N GLU A 181 -5.47 28.07 1.01
CA GLU A 181 -6.83 28.61 1.06
C GLU A 181 -7.36 28.78 2.49
N ALA A 182 -6.96 27.92 3.44
CA ALA A 182 -7.28 28.16 4.84
C ALA A 182 -6.59 29.43 5.35
N ALA A 183 -5.32 29.64 5.02
CA ALA A 183 -4.58 30.84 5.41
C ALA A 183 -5.20 32.12 4.81
N GLN A 184 -5.61 32.08 3.54
CA GLN A 184 -6.32 33.18 2.89
C GLN A 184 -7.67 33.50 3.56
N ALA A 185 -8.38 32.48 4.04
CA ALA A 185 -9.61 32.63 4.83
C ALA A 185 -9.35 33.02 6.30
N SER A 186 -8.11 33.30 6.70
CA SER A 186 -7.71 33.51 8.10
C SER A 186 -8.08 32.36 9.04
N GLU A 187 -8.22 31.16 8.49
CA GLU A 187 -8.50 29.93 9.21
C GLU A 187 -7.21 29.12 9.42
N ARG A 188 -7.16 28.33 10.49
CA ARG A 188 -6.11 27.33 10.66
C ARG A 188 -6.54 26.04 9.96
N VAL A 189 -5.65 25.39 9.21
CA VAL A 189 -5.90 24.04 8.65
C VAL A 189 -6.34 23.03 9.71
N ARG A 190 -5.85 23.18 10.94
CA ARG A 190 -6.23 22.31 12.06
C ARG A 190 -7.71 22.45 12.46
N ALA A 191 -8.40 23.50 12.04
CA ALA A 191 -9.84 23.65 12.18
C ALA A 191 -10.60 22.63 11.33
N VAL A 192 -10.01 22.16 10.22
CA VAL A 192 -10.57 21.04 9.46
C VAL A 192 -10.28 19.72 10.20
N PRO A 193 -11.33 18.96 10.58
CA PRO A 193 -11.19 17.68 11.26
C PRO A 193 -10.20 16.75 10.54
N SER A 194 -9.38 16.02 11.31
CA SER A 194 -8.37 15.10 10.76
C SER A 194 -8.99 14.04 9.84
N LYS A 195 -10.19 13.54 10.18
CA LYS A 195 -10.97 12.59 9.37
C LYS A 195 -11.28 13.16 7.98
N LEU A 196 -11.72 14.42 7.89
CA LEU A 196 -11.99 15.08 6.60
C LEU A 196 -10.70 15.35 5.82
N ARG A 197 -9.64 15.81 6.49
CA ARG A 197 -8.34 16.02 5.82
C ARG A 197 -7.79 14.74 5.19
N ARG A 198 -7.94 13.60 5.87
CA ARG A 198 -7.53 12.28 5.35
C ARG A 198 -8.45 11.83 4.20
N ALA A 199 -9.76 12.04 4.33
CA ALA A 199 -10.73 11.67 3.30
C ALA A 199 -10.50 12.36 1.94
N LEU A 200 -9.89 13.56 1.92
CA LEU A 200 -9.48 14.20 0.67
C LEU A 200 -8.46 13.36 -0.12
N ALA A 201 -7.68 12.50 0.54
CA ALA A 201 -6.70 11.62 -0.10
C ALA A 201 -7.35 10.47 -0.86
N ASP A 202 -8.55 10.03 -0.48
CA ASP A 202 -9.28 8.90 -1.08
C ASP A 202 -10.56 9.32 -1.83
N GLY A 203 -10.96 10.59 -1.73
CA GLY A 203 -12.19 11.13 -2.33
C GLY A 203 -13.43 10.95 -1.46
N GLY A 204 -13.29 10.74 -0.15
CA GLY A 204 -14.40 10.54 0.77
C GLY A 204 -15.03 9.14 0.72
N ARG A 205 -14.30 8.16 0.17
CA ARG A 205 -14.82 6.80 -0.07
C ARG A 205 -15.34 6.15 1.22
N TRP A 206 -14.64 6.41 2.33
CA TRP A 206 -14.90 5.81 3.65
C TRP A 206 -15.72 6.71 4.58
N LEU A 207 -16.21 7.84 4.10
CA LEU A 207 -17.09 8.71 4.88
C LEU A 207 -18.54 8.21 4.84
N ASP A 208 -19.20 8.36 5.99
CA ASP A 208 -20.65 8.27 6.17
C ASP A 208 -21.36 9.44 5.45
N GLY A 209 -22.69 9.37 5.34
CA GLY A 209 -23.48 10.36 4.60
C GLY A 209 -23.24 11.80 5.08
N GLU A 210 -23.26 12.00 6.40
CA GLU A 210 -22.98 13.30 7.01
C GLU A 210 -21.52 13.76 6.77
N GLY A 211 -20.55 12.85 6.92
CA GLY A 211 -19.16 13.14 6.64
C GLY A 211 -18.93 13.59 5.19
N ARG A 212 -19.59 12.94 4.21
CA ARG A 212 -19.51 13.31 2.79
C ARG A 212 -20.09 14.70 2.55
N GLN A 213 -21.24 15.02 3.14
CA GLN A 213 -21.83 16.36 3.03
C GLN A 213 -20.90 17.44 3.57
N ARG A 214 -20.33 17.22 4.77
CA ARG A 214 -19.34 18.15 5.36
C ARG A 214 -18.11 18.31 4.48
N MET A 215 -17.63 17.23 3.86
CA MET A 215 -16.52 17.29 2.90
C MET A 215 -16.89 18.08 1.65
N GLN A 216 -18.09 17.88 1.09
CA GLN A 216 -18.55 18.62 -0.09
C GLN A 216 -18.65 20.12 0.21
N THR A 217 -19.24 20.51 1.34
CA THR A 217 -19.29 21.91 1.76
C THR A 217 -17.89 22.51 1.94
N LEU A 218 -16.92 21.74 2.45
CA LEU A 218 -15.53 22.18 2.56
C LEU A 218 -14.92 22.49 1.19
N ILE A 219 -15.21 21.65 0.19
CA ILE A 219 -14.71 21.74 -1.18
C ILE A 219 -15.39 22.89 -1.93
N GLU A 220 -16.71 23.05 -1.80
CA GLU A 220 -17.48 24.09 -2.47
C GLU A 220 -17.07 25.50 -2.05
N ARG A 221 -16.68 25.68 -0.78
CA ARG A 221 -16.17 26.96 -0.26
C ARG A 221 -14.79 27.34 -0.78
N ARG A 222 -14.11 26.43 -1.49
CA ARG A 222 -12.68 26.49 -1.79
C ARG A 222 -12.42 26.17 -3.27
N PRO A 223 -12.44 27.18 -4.16
CA PRO A 223 -12.44 26.95 -5.61
C PRO A 223 -11.17 26.28 -6.14
N THR A 224 -10.00 26.58 -5.56
CA THR A 224 -8.73 25.95 -5.95
C THR A 224 -8.70 24.51 -5.48
N LEU A 225 -9.12 24.25 -4.23
CA LEU A 225 -9.24 22.89 -3.70
C LEU A 225 -10.17 22.02 -4.54
N ARG A 226 -11.33 22.55 -4.97
CA ARG A 226 -12.25 21.86 -5.86
C ARG A 226 -11.57 21.46 -7.16
N THR A 227 -10.87 22.40 -7.79
CA THR A 227 -10.14 22.15 -9.05
C THR A 227 -9.11 21.04 -8.89
N VAL A 228 -8.26 21.09 -7.85
CA VAL A 228 -7.24 20.04 -7.65
C VAL A 228 -7.87 18.68 -7.29
N ILE A 229 -9.04 18.64 -6.68
CA ILE A 229 -9.76 17.38 -6.42
C ILE A 229 -10.32 16.79 -7.72
N GLU A 230 -10.85 17.62 -8.61
CA GLU A 230 -11.29 17.19 -9.95
C GLU A 230 -10.13 16.64 -10.77
N PHE A 231 -8.97 17.31 -10.75
CA PHE A 231 -7.76 16.78 -11.38
C PHE A 231 -7.35 15.42 -10.78
N ARG A 232 -7.43 15.23 -9.46
CA ARG A 232 -7.16 13.92 -8.85
C ARG A 232 -8.11 12.85 -9.38
N ALA A 233 -9.41 13.13 -9.45
CA ALA A 233 -10.41 12.18 -9.94
C ALA A 233 -10.13 11.76 -11.38
N ARG A 234 -9.74 12.70 -12.24
CA ARG A 234 -9.36 12.42 -13.64
C ARG A 234 -8.06 11.63 -13.75
N LEU A 235 -7.07 11.89 -12.88
CA LEU A 235 -5.86 11.08 -12.80
C LEU A 235 -6.20 9.63 -12.43
N VAL A 236 -6.98 9.41 -11.38
CA VAL A 236 -7.42 8.07 -10.97
C VAL A 236 -8.15 7.35 -12.11
N ALA A 237 -9.09 8.03 -12.78
CA ALA A 237 -9.80 7.47 -13.92
C ALA A 237 -8.86 7.09 -15.08
N SER A 238 -7.80 7.85 -15.32
CA SER A 238 -6.79 7.52 -16.34
C SER A 238 -5.99 6.26 -15.98
N LEU A 239 -5.73 6.03 -14.68
CA LEU A 239 -4.97 4.87 -14.19
C LEU A 239 -5.81 3.59 -14.12
N ASP A 240 -7.12 3.72 -13.92
CA ASP A 240 -8.05 2.59 -13.91
C ASP A 240 -8.45 2.14 -15.34
N GLN A 241 -7.99 2.86 -16.37
CA GLN A 241 -8.29 2.53 -17.76
C GLN A 241 -7.60 1.24 -18.20
N ARG A 242 -8.40 0.27 -18.68
CA ARG A 242 -7.91 -1.07 -19.06
C ARG A 242 -7.16 -1.11 -20.39
N VAL A 243 -7.37 -0.14 -21.27
CA VAL A 243 -6.73 -0.05 -22.58
C VAL A 243 -5.47 0.83 -22.45
N PRO A 244 -4.24 0.28 -22.57
CA PRO A 244 -3.00 1.01 -22.30
C PRO A 244 -2.81 2.27 -23.16
N GLU A 245 -3.17 2.21 -24.44
CA GLU A 245 -3.09 3.35 -25.34
C GLU A 245 -4.01 4.50 -24.90
N GLN A 246 -5.23 4.17 -24.45
CA GLN A 246 -6.17 5.17 -23.95
C GLN A 246 -5.72 5.72 -22.60
N ALA A 247 -5.16 4.87 -21.73
CA ALA A 247 -4.58 5.30 -20.46
C ALA A 247 -3.44 6.30 -20.69
N LEU A 248 -2.56 6.03 -21.67
CA LEU A 248 -1.46 6.93 -22.05
C LEU A 248 -1.99 8.26 -22.57
N LYS A 249 -2.96 8.25 -23.49
CA LYS A 249 -3.58 9.48 -24.03
C LYS A 249 -4.23 10.32 -22.93
N ASN A 250 -4.99 9.67 -22.04
CA ASN A 250 -5.64 10.34 -20.91
C ASN A 250 -4.59 10.96 -19.97
N LEU A 251 -3.49 10.26 -19.69
CA LEU A 251 -2.39 10.76 -18.87
C LEU A 251 -1.67 11.95 -19.52
N GLN A 252 -1.41 11.89 -20.83
CA GLN A 252 -0.82 13.00 -21.58
C GLN A 252 -1.72 14.23 -21.59
N GLN A 253 -3.03 14.04 -21.80
CA GLN A 253 -4.01 15.12 -21.72
C GLN A 253 -4.04 15.72 -20.31
N TRP A 254 -4.06 14.89 -19.29
CA TRP A 254 -4.04 15.32 -17.89
C TRP A 254 -2.82 16.20 -17.57
N VAL A 255 -1.62 15.80 -18.03
CA VAL A 255 -0.39 16.57 -17.82
C VAL A 255 -0.47 17.93 -18.51
N ARG A 256 -0.91 17.99 -19.78
CA ARG A 256 -1.04 19.26 -20.52
C ARG A 256 -1.98 20.23 -19.83
N GLU A 257 -3.14 19.76 -19.40
CA GLU A 257 -4.12 20.59 -18.70
C GLU A 257 -3.64 21.01 -17.31
N ALA A 258 -2.91 20.15 -16.62
CA ALA A 258 -2.33 20.47 -15.31
C ALA A 258 -1.25 21.56 -15.44
N GLU A 259 -0.41 21.50 -16.47
CA GLU A 259 0.58 22.52 -16.79
C GLU A 259 -0.08 23.85 -17.17
N ALA A 260 -1.21 23.81 -17.90
CA ALA A 260 -1.97 24.99 -18.30
C ALA A 260 -2.90 25.56 -17.21
N SER A 261 -3.02 24.90 -16.06
CA SER A 261 -4.02 25.25 -15.02
C SER A 261 -3.81 26.60 -14.32
N GLY A 262 -2.60 27.15 -14.35
CA GLY A 262 -2.21 28.31 -13.54
C GLY A 262 -2.05 28.02 -12.04
N ILE A 263 -2.24 26.77 -11.60
CA ILE A 263 -2.09 26.36 -10.20
C ILE A 263 -0.67 25.81 -9.98
N ALA A 264 0.19 26.57 -9.31
CA ALA A 264 1.61 26.26 -9.16
C ALA A 264 1.90 24.84 -8.64
N VAL A 265 1.17 24.39 -7.61
CA VAL A 265 1.34 23.05 -7.03
C VAL A 265 0.96 21.93 -8.01
N LEU A 266 -0.03 22.18 -8.88
CA LEU A 266 -0.47 21.22 -9.89
C LEU A 266 0.53 21.14 -11.04
N GLN A 267 1.06 22.29 -11.47
CA GLN A 267 2.10 22.40 -12.49
C GLN A 267 3.39 21.68 -12.05
N GLN A 268 3.82 21.90 -10.79
CA GLN A 268 4.99 21.23 -10.21
C GLN A 268 4.80 19.71 -10.13
N TYR A 269 3.62 19.26 -9.71
CA TYR A 269 3.32 17.82 -9.68
C TYR A 269 3.30 17.22 -11.08
N ALA A 270 2.69 17.88 -12.07
CA ALA A 270 2.67 17.40 -13.45
C ALA A 270 4.09 17.29 -14.04
N ALA A 271 4.95 18.27 -13.76
CA ALA A 271 6.35 18.24 -14.17
C ALA A 271 7.13 17.07 -13.56
N ARG A 272 6.80 16.69 -12.32
CA ARG A 272 7.37 15.52 -11.65
C ARG A 272 6.78 14.21 -12.18
N LEU A 273 5.46 14.14 -12.36
CA LEU A 273 4.74 12.94 -12.81
C LEU A 273 5.20 12.47 -14.19
N LYS A 274 5.39 13.40 -15.14
CA LYS A 274 5.84 13.06 -16.50
C LYS A 274 7.24 12.43 -16.53
N ALA A 275 8.06 12.74 -15.54
CA ALA A 275 9.42 12.23 -15.40
C ALA A 275 9.51 10.87 -14.67
N TYR A 276 8.41 10.30 -14.19
CA TYR A 276 8.44 9.02 -13.48
C TYR A 276 9.00 7.89 -14.34
N ALA A 277 9.87 7.10 -13.73
CA ALA A 277 10.47 5.90 -14.32
C ALA A 277 10.62 4.80 -13.27
N LEU A 278 10.73 3.56 -13.74
CA LEU A 278 11.10 2.44 -12.88
C LEU A 278 12.63 2.41 -12.79
N HIS A 279 13.15 2.48 -11.58
CA HIS A 279 14.56 2.14 -11.37
C HIS A 279 14.73 0.63 -11.63
N ALA A 280 15.74 0.28 -12.44
CA ALA A 280 16.07 -1.12 -12.76
C ALA A 280 16.73 -1.85 -11.59
#